data_AF-A0A8T4FZH9-F1
#
_entry.id   AF-A0A8T4FZH9-F1
#
_cell.length_a   1.000
_cell.length_b   1.000
_cell.length_c   1.000
_cell.angle_alpha   90.00
_cell.angle_beta   90.00
_cell.angle_gamma   90.00
#
_symmetry.space_group_name_H-M   'P 1'
#
loop_
_entity.id
_entity.type
_entity.pdbx_description
1 polymer ?
#
loop_
_entity_poly.entity_id
_entity_poly.type
_entity_poly.pdbx_seq_one_letter_code
_entity_poly.pdbx_strand_id
1 'polypeptide(L)'
;MKMIGLKIGDALKIFPELQKYMKNDKLDFSNREARILYNKAVAKAVFNIEVEYHSGGLITPPISRYIFLKTFLRGGERVLEIGTGHSALMAIMAAKLFNCEVWATEINEEFFEYAKRNVEHNKVQVKLIKSKGEIIKGLIPEGEKFDVIFSAPPYYEKPTKGVLTPIEAVGGGKYGEKFSLKLLKEAKDYLKPKGKVALFLPDKAPLLNVITKEAEKIGYNVKDIKFRAGTRVRHSLIFIL
;
A
#
# COMPACT_ATOMS: atom_id res chain seq x y z
N MET A 1 -5.17 15.67 -15.84
CA MET A 1 -4.10 14.74 -15.39
C MET A 1 -3.86 13.74 -16.51
N LYS A 2 -2.69 13.72 -17.17
CA LYS A 2 -2.36 12.69 -18.17
C LYS A 2 -2.59 11.30 -17.54
N MET A 3 -3.19 10.36 -18.27
CA MET A 3 -3.31 8.98 -17.79
C MET A 3 -1.90 8.46 -17.47
N ILE A 4 -1.63 8.18 -16.21
CA ILE A 4 -0.43 7.46 -15.79
C ILE A 4 -0.75 5.98 -16.00
N GLY A 5 -0.13 5.37 -17.00
CA GLY A 5 -0.35 3.97 -17.38
C GLY A 5 0.62 3.54 -18.48
N LEU A 6 0.74 2.23 -18.68
CA LEU A 6 1.60 1.64 -19.71
C LEU A 6 0.72 0.92 -20.74
N LYS A 7 0.93 1.18 -22.04
CA LYS A 7 0.23 0.41 -23.07
C LYS A 7 0.73 -1.03 -23.05
N ILE A 8 -0.14 -1.99 -23.38
CA ILE A 8 0.23 -3.43 -23.41
C ILE A 8 1.41 -3.67 -24.36
N GLY A 9 1.41 -3.03 -25.54
CA GLY A 9 2.52 -3.14 -26.49
C GLY A 9 3.86 -2.65 -25.94
N ASP A 10 3.87 -1.64 -25.07
CA ASP A 10 5.09 -1.16 -24.42
C ASP A 10 5.50 -2.08 -23.26
N ALA A 11 4.52 -2.66 -22.55
CA ALA A 11 4.80 -3.68 -21.53
C ALA A 11 5.45 -4.94 -22.15
N LEU A 12 5.00 -5.38 -23.32
CA LEU A 12 5.56 -6.51 -24.08
C LEU A 12 7.02 -6.30 -24.48
N LYS A 13 7.43 -5.06 -24.77
CA LYS A 13 8.84 -4.74 -25.07
C LYS A 13 9.75 -4.90 -23.85
N ILE A 14 9.22 -4.67 -22.65
CA ILE A 14 9.97 -4.75 -21.39
C ILE A 14 9.98 -6.21 -20.88
N PHE A 15 8.85 -6.90 -20.99
CA PHE A 15 8.68 -8.29 -20.59
C PHE A 15 8.04 -9.11 -21.72
N PRO A 16 8.84 -9.63 -22.68
CA PRO A 16 8.35 -10.41 -23.81
C PRO A 16 7.54 -11.66 -23.41
N GLU A 17 7.75 -12.19 -22.21
CA GLU A 17 7.01 -13.34 -21.66
C GLU A 17 5.50 -13.08 -21.55
N LEU A 18 5.08 -11.81 -21.49
CA LEU A 18 3.67 -11.42 -21.55
C LEU A 18 2.96 -11.96 -22.80
N GLN A 19 3.69 -12.22 -23.90
CA GLN A 19 3.14 -12.77 -25.13
C GLN A 19 2.42 -14.11 -24.90
N LYS A 20 2.89 -14.93 -23.94
CA LYS A 20 2.28 -16.22 -23.58
C LYS A 20 0.85 -16.09 -23.03
N TYR A 21 0.45 -14.89 -22.61
CA TYR A 21 -0.82 -14.60 -21.97
C TYR A 21 -1.72 -13.68 -22.82
N MET A 22 -1.38 -13.45 -24.09
CA MET A 22 -2.21 -12.68 -25.01
C MET A 22 -3.35 -13.54 -25.58
N LYS A 23 -4.57 -13.01 -25.59
CA LYS A 23 -5.77 -13.61 -26.20
C LYS A 23 -6.53 -12.53 -26.96
N ASN A 24 -6.72 -12.70 -28.27
CA ASN A 24 -7.42 -11.74 -29.14
C ASN A 24 -6.92 -10.29 -28.93
N ASP A 25 -5.61 -10.09 -29.02
CA ASP A 25 -4.90 -8.80 -28.82
C ASP A 25 -5.10 -8.14 -27.45
N LYS A 26 -5.62 -8.87 -26.47
CA LYS A 26 -5.77 -8.43 -25.09
C LYS A 26 -4.95 -9.30 -24.15
N LEU A 27 -4.35 -8.67 -23.15
CA LEU A 27 -3.66 -9.40 -22.08
C LEU A 27 -4.70 -10.09 -21.17
N ASP A 28 -4.51 -11.37 -20.88
CA ASP A 28 -5.36 -12.13 -19.97
C ASP A 28 -5.13 -11.71 -18.50
N PHE A 29 -5.83 -10.68 -18.07
CA PHE A 29 -5.79 -10.20 -16.68
C PHE A 29 -6.45 -11.15 -15.67
N SER A 30 -7.09 -12.25 -16.10
CA SER A 30 -7.53 -13.29 -15.16
C SER A 30 -6.32 -14.11 -14.65
N ASN A 31 -5.31 -14.28 -15.49
CA ASN A 31 -4.07 -14.97 -15.15
C ASN A 31 -3.23 -14.15 -14.16
N ARG A 32 -2.69 -14.82 -13.12
CA ARG A 32 -1.90 -14.17 -12.06
C ARG A 32 -0.53 -13.73 -12.56
N GLU A 33 0.16 -14.58 -13.31
CA GLU A 33 1.50 -14.28 -13.85
C GLU A 33 1.45 -13.15 -14.87
N ALA A 34 0.45 -13.14 -15.75
CA ALA A 34 0.21 -12.02 -16.66
C ALA A 34 0.07 -10.69 -15.91
N ARG A 35 -0.69 -10.69 -14.79
CA ARG A 35 -0.84 -9.51 -13.92
C ARG A 35 0.47 -9.11 -13.24
N ILE A 36 1.26 -10.06 -12.75
CA ILE A 36 2.56 -9.76 -12.14
C ILE A 36 3.48 -9.11 -13.16
N LEU A 37 3.68 -9.75 -14.31
CA LEU A 37 4.58 -9.26 -15.36
C LEU A 37 4.16 -7.88 -15.84
N TYR A 38 2.86 -7.64 -16.02
CA TYR A 38 2.36 -6.32 -16.39
C TYR A 38 2.61 -5.28 -15.30
N ASN A 39 2.41 -5.60 -14.02
CA ASN A 39 2.68 -4.65 -12.93
C ASN A 39 4.19 -4.41 -12.74
N LYS A 40 5.06 -5.41 -12.97
CA LYS A 40 6.52 -5.23 -13.05
C LYS A 40 6.88 -4.28 -14.20
N ALA A 41 6.28 -4.46 -15.38
CA ALA A 41 6.48 -3.58 -16.53
C ALA A 41 6.10 -2.13 -16.21
N VAL A 42 4.93 -1.94 -15.58
CA VAL A 42 4.47 -0.62 -15.14
C VAL A 42 5.40 0.00 -14.10
N ALA A 43 5.82 -0.76 -13.09
CA ALA A 43 6.76 -0.27 -12.07
C ALA A 43 8.07 0.22 -12.70
N LYS A 44 8.63 -0.57 -13.63
CA LYS A 44 9.87 -0.24 -14.32
C LYS A 44 9.72 0.95 -15.27
N ALA A 45 8.73 0.93 -16.16
CA ALA A 45 8.56 1.96 -17.18
C ALA A 45 8.14 3.32 -16.62
N VAL A 46 7.24 3.32 -15.64
CA VAL A 46 6.60 4.55 -15.16
C VAL A 46 7.33 5.16 -13.97
N PHE A 47 7.89 4.32 -13.09
CA PHE A 47 8.47 4.76 -11.82
C PHE A 47 9.96 4.48 -11.71
N ASN A 48 10.56 3.83 -12.72
CA ASN A 48 11.93 3.34 -12.66
C ASN A 48 12.17 2.48 -11.40
N ILE A 49 11.20 1.62 -11.07
CA ILE A 49 11.24 0.70 -9.93
C ILE A 49 11.22 -0.72 -10.45
N GLU A 50 12.19 -1.53 -10.03
CA GLU A 50 12.20 -2.96 -10.29
C GLU A 50 11.72 -3.71 -9.06
N VAL A 51 10.75 -4.60 -9.21
CA VAL A 51 10.10 -5.25 -8.06
C VAL A 51 9.91 -6.74 -8.31
N GLU A 52 10.33 -7.53 -7.34
CA GLU A 52 10.04 -8.94 -7.19
C GLU A 52 8.71 -9.13 -6.45
N TYR A 53 7.84 -9.99 -6.98
CA TYR A 53 6.57 -10.35 -6.34
C TYR A 53 6.66 -11.75 -5.77
N HIS A 54 6.15 -11.93 -4.55
CA HIS A 54 5.98 -13.25 -3.95
C HIS A 54 4.86 -14.02 -4.67
N SER A 55 5.01 -15.33 -4.83
CA SER A 55 4.05 -16.20 -5.53
C SER A 55 2.68 -16.27 -4.84
N GLY A 56 2.63 -16.15 -3.52
CA GLY A 56 1.41 -16.09 -2.71
C GLY A 56 0.95 -14.69 -2.30
N GLY A 57 1.72 -13.64 -2.62
CA GLY A 57 1.43 -12.29 -2.13
C GLY A 57 0.39 -11.53 -2.97
N LEU A 58 -0.15 -10.44 -2.41
CA LEU A 58 -1.00 -9.49 -3.15
C LEU A 58 -0.28 -8.89 -4.37
N ILE A 59 -0.91 -8.94 -5.55
CA ILE A 59 -0.39 -8.20 -6.72
C ILE A 59 -0.68 -6.70 -6.53
N THR A 60 0.28 -5.97 -6.00
CA THR A 60 0.25 -4.52 -5.75
C THR A 60 0.30 -3.71 -7.06
N PRO A 61 -0.76 -3.00 -7.47
CA PRO A 61 -0.75 -2.24 -8.73
C PRO A 61 -0.08 -0.86 -8.56
N PRO A 62 1.07 -0.59 -9.22
CA PRO A 62 1.88 0.60 -8.96
C PRO A 62 1.15 1.92 -9.14
N ILE A 63 0.37 2.07 -10.21
CA ILE A 63 -0.38 3.30 -10.52
C ILE A 63 -1.33 3.67 -9.36
N SER A 64 -2.10 2.70 -8.86
CA SER A 64 -3.07 2.95 -7.80
C SER A 64 -2.40 3.42 -6.50
N ARG A 65 -1.21 2.88 -6.21
CA ARG A 65 -0.42 3.21 -5.02
C ARG A 65 0.22 4.58 -5.14
N TYR A 66 0.76 4.91 -6.31
CA TYR A 66 1.29 6.23 -6.57
C TYR A 66 0.21 7.34 -6.47
N ILE A 67 -0.97 7.11 -7.05
CA ILE A 67 -2.09 8.07 -6.93
C ILE A 67 -2.46 8.28 -5.46
N PHE A 68 -2.53 7.19 -4.67
CA PHE A 68 -2.76 7.27 -3.23
C PHE A 68 -1.70 8.12 -2.52
N LEU A 69 -0.40 7.85 -2.72
CA LEU A 69 0.68 8.63 -2.12
C LEU A 69 0.59 10.13 -2.48
N LYS A 70 0.28 10.46 -3.74
CA LYS A 70 0.08 11.84 -4.20
C LYS A 70 -1.01 12.59 -3.45
N THR A 71 -2.01 11.89 -2.90
CA THR A 71 -3.10 12.55 -2.18
C THR A 71 -2.62 13.27 -0.91
N PHE A 72 -1.55 12.79 -0.27
CA PHE A 72 -1.12 13.28 1.05
C PHE A 72 0.37 13.61 1.20
N LEU A 73 1.27 13.03 0.39
CA LEU A 73 2.70 13.36 0.40
C LEU A 73 3.00 14.62 -0.42
N ARG A 74 3.93 15.44 0.09
CA ARG A 74 4.40 16.69 -0.51
C ARG A 74 5.90 16.70 -0.77
N GLY A 75 6.63 15.79 -0.14
CA GLY A 75 8.05 15.56 -0.28
C GLY A 75 8.82 15.93 0.99
N GLY A 76 9.86 15.16 1.32
CA GLY A 76 10.70 15.39 2.49
C GLY A 76 10.10 14.97 3.83
N GLU A 77 8.89 14.39 3.84
CA GLU A 77 8.27 13.91 5.07
C GLU A 77 9.01 12.72 5.69
N ARG A 78 8.98 12.62 7.02
CA ARG A 78 9.29 11.40 7.74
C ARG A 78 8.05 10.54 7.84
N VAL A 79 8.10 9.34 7.29
CA VAL A 79 6.91 8.51 7.09
C VAL A 79 7.06 7.10 7.65
N LEU A 80 5.96 6.55 8.12
CA LEU A 80 5.83 5.16 8.57
C LEU A 80 4.76 4.43 7.74
N GLU A 81 5.18 3.45 6.96
CA GLU A 81 4.27 2.50 6.30
C GLU A 81 3.99 1.30 7.22
N ILE A 82 2.72 0.98 7.43
CA ILE A 82 2.29 -0.21 8.16
C ILE A 82 1.85 -1.29 7.18
N GLY A 83 2.53 -2.44 7.22
CA GLY A 83 2.25 -3.59 6.35
C GLY A 83 2.65 -3.32 4.91
N THR A 84 3.95 -3.13 4.67
CA THR A 84 4.50 -2.80 3.34
C THR A 84 4.33 -3.93 2.32
N GLY A 85 4.09 -5.15 2.81
CA GLY A 85 3.97 -6.36 2.01
C GLY A 85 5.29 -6.72 1.34
N HIS A 86 5.30 -7.88 0.68
CA HIS A 86 6.51 -8.38 0.00
C HIS A 86 7.09 -7.41 -1.05
N SER A 87 6.24 -6.58 -1.67
CA SER A 87 6.67 -5.67 -2.75
C SER A 87 7.40 -4.41 -2.26
N ALA A 88 7.22 -4.04 -0.99
CA ALA A 88 7.68 -2.76 -0.42
C ALA A 88 7.36 -1.50 -1.27
N LEU A 89 6.33 -1.57 -2.14
CA LEU A 89 6.25 -0.68 -3.29
C LEU A 89 5.97 0.77 -2.89
N MET A 90 5.11 0.99 -1.88
CA MET A 90 4.81 2.36 -1.42
C MET A 90 5.98 2.96 -0.64
N ALA A 91 6.67 2.17 0.20
CA ALA A 91 7.91 2.60 0.85
C ALA A 91 8.98 3.02 -0.17
N ILE A 92 9.22 2.20 -1.20
CA ILE A 92 10.19 2.52 -2.26
C ILE A 92 9.76 3.78 -3.02
N MET A 93 8.47 3.91 -3.36
CA MET A 93 7.95 5.12 -4.01
C MET A 93 8.08 6.36 -3.13
N ALA A 94 7.78 6.28 -1.84
CA ALA A 94 7.90 7.40 -0.91
C ALA A 94 9.36 7.87 -0.80
N ALA A 95 10.31 6.95 -0.66
CA ALA A 95 11.74 7.27 -0.63
C ALA A 95 12.20 7.87 -1.97
N LYS A 96 11.93 7.18 -3.09
CA LYS A 96 12.48 7.52 -4.41
C LYS A 96 11.83 8.73 -5.07
N LEU A 97 10.50 8.84 -4.99
CA LEU A 97 9.72 9.81 -5.76
C LEU A 97 9.31 11.04 -4.94
N PHE A 98 9.34 10.92 -3.61
CA PHE A 98 8.97 11.99 -2.69
C PHE A 98 10.11 12.37 -1.75
N ASN A 99 11.29 11.75 -1.85
CA ASN A 99 12.44 12.06 -0.99
C ASN A 99 12.10 11.99 0.51
N CYS A 100 11.25 11.03 0.91
CA CYS A 100 10.84 10.84 2.29
C CYS A 100 11.90 10.06 3.08
N GLU A 101 12.00 10.32 4.40
CA GLU A 101 12.65 9.39 5.32
C GLU A 101 11.63 8.29 5.66
N VAL A 102 11.87 7.06 5.21
CA VAL A 102 10.85 5.99 5.24
C VAL A 102 11.19 4.92 6.25
N TRP A 103 10.23 4.64 7.13
CA TRP A 103 10.18 3.44 7.96
C TRP A 103 9.02 2.57 7.45
N ALA A 104 9.20 1.25 7.42
CA ALA A 104 8.18 0.35 6.89
C ALA A 104 8.16 -0.96 7.69
N THR A 105 6.97 -1.45 8.01
CA THR A 105 6.80 -2.64 8.85
C THR A 105 6.18 -3.81 8.09
N GLU A 106 6.57 -5.04 8.43
CA GLU A 106 5.98 -6.26 7.87
C GLU A 106 5.97 -7.41 8.88
N ILE A 107 4.82 -8.08 9.01
CA ILE A 107 4.58 -9.16 9.97
C ILE A 107 4.90 -10.55 9.40
N ASN A 108 4.76 -10.76 8.09
CA ASN A 108 5.05 -12.05 7.45
C ASN A 108 6.56 -12.18 7.12
N GLU A 109 7.21 -13.26 7.58
CA GLU A 109 8.66 -13.45 7.46
C GLU A 109 9.14 -13.46 6.01
N GLU A 110 8.50 -14.28 5.18
CA GLU A 110 8.83 -14.37 3.76
C GLU A 110 8.64 -13.01 3.06
N PHE A 111 7.56 -12.29 3.38
CA PHE A 111 7.32 -10.97 2.80
C PHE A 111 8.34 -9.94 3.26
N PHE A 112 8.81 -10.00 4.50
CA PHE A 112 9.87 -9.13 4.99
C PHE A 112 11.16 -9.32 4.19
N GLU A 113 11.55 -10.57 3.90
CA GLU A 113 12.74 -10.87 3.10
C GLU A 113 12.60 -10.40 1.65
N TYR A 114 11.42 -10.55 1.03
CA TYR A 114 11.17 -9.97 -0.30
C TYR A 114 11.21 -8.43 -0.28
N ALA A 115 10.61 -7.81 0.74
CA ALA A 115 10.62 -6.36 0.92
C ALA A 115 12.05 -5.83 1.02
N LYS A 116 12.90 -6.52 1.79
CA LYS A 116 14.32 -6.20 1.94
C LYS A 116 15.07 -6.25 0.61
N ARG A 117 14.95 -7.36 -0.15
CA ARG A 117 15.57 -7.47 -1.47
C ARG A 117 15.09 -6.39 -2.44
N ASN A 118 13.80 -6.07 -2.42
CA ASN A 118 13.22 -5.02 -3.26
C ASN A 118 13.77 -3.63 -2.91
N VAL A 119 13.90 -3.30 -1.62
CA VAL A 119 14.49 -2.04 -1.15
C VAL A 119 15.95 -1.94 -1.59
N GLU A 120 16.74 -2.99 -1.34
CA GLU A 120 18.17 -3.05 -1.70
C GLU A 120 18.38 -2.91 -3.21
N HIS A 121 17.61 -3.64 -4.03
CA HIS A 121 17.70 -3.62 -5.48
C HIS A 121 17.42 -2.23 -6.08
N ASN A 122 16.49 -1.48 -5.47
CA ASN A 122 16.16 -0.12 -5.90
C ASN A 122 17.10 0.96 -5.35
N LYS A 123 18.08 0.59 -4.51
CA LYS A 123 19.08 1.48 -3.91
C LYS A 123 18.45 2.65 -3.16
N VAL A 124 17.36 2.40 -2.44
CA VAL A 124 16.68 3.38 -1.60
C VAL A 124 16.91 3.08 -0.13
N GLN A 125 16.91 4.12 0.70
CA GLN A 125 17.00 3.97 2.15
C GLN A 125 15.59 3.85 2.74
N VAL A 126 15.26 2.65 3.21
CA VAL A 126 14.03 2.36 3.95
C VAL A 126 14.41 1.58 5.20
N LYS A 127 14.02 2.07 6.38
CA LYS A 127 14.18 1.31 7.63
C LYS A 127 13.07 0.27 7.72
N LEU A 128 13.37 -0.95 7.29
CA LEU A 128 12.46 -2.09 7.41
C LEU A 128 12.49 -2.66 8.83
N ILE A 129 11.32 -2.88 9.41
CA ILE A 129 11.15 -3.41 10.76
C ILE A 129 10.22 -4.61 10.75
N LYS A 130 10.69 -5.71 11.31
CA LYS A 130 9.94 -6.96 11.42
C LYS A 130 8.95 -6.87 12.59
N SER A 131 7.65 -6.97 12.30
CA SER A 131 6.59 -7.04 13.32
C SER A 131 6.38 -8.49 13.78
N LYS A 132 6.06 -8.69 15.06
CA LYS A 132 5.67 -9.97 15.66
C LYS A 132 4.18 -10.01 16.04
N GLY A 133 3.38 -9.05 15.56
CA GLY A 133 1.96 -8.90 15.89
C GLY A 133 1.57 -7.48 16.30
N GLU A 134 2.57 -6.63 16.55
CA GLU A 134 2.42 -5.22 16.84
C GLU A 134 2.05 -4.42 15.59
N ILE A 135 1.27 -3.35 15.76
CA ILE A 135 0.99 -2.38 14.67
C ILE A 135 2.00 -1.24 14.76
N ILE A 136 1.99 -0.48 15.86
CA ILE A 136 2.97 0.58 16.14
C ILE A 136 3.53 0.44 17.55
N LYS A 137 2.68 0.33 18.57
CA LYS A 137 3.11 0.25 19.97
C LYS A 137 3.90 -1.04 20.22
N GLY A 138 5.06 -0.90 20.85
CA GLY A 138 6.00 -2.01 21.09
C GLY A 138 6.92 -2.33 19.91
N LEU A 139 6.61 -1.82 18.71
CA LEU A 139 7.44 -1.99 17.51
C LEU A 139 8.31 -0.77 17.23
N ILE A 140 7.71 0.41 17.38
CA ILE A 140 8.38 1.68 17.16
C ILE A 140 8.82 2.24 18.52
N PRO A 141 10.08 2.68 18.69
CA PRO A 141 10.55 3.25 19.93
C PRO A 141 9.70 4.43 20.40
N GLU A 142 9.47 4.51 21.70
CA GLU A 142 8.78 5.65 22.30
C GLU A 142 9.57 6.95 22.03
N GLY A 143 8.84 8.04 21.76
CA GLY A 143 9.42 9.32 21.38
C GLY A 143 9.61 9.52 19.87
N GLU A 144 9.60 8.45 19.07
CA GLU A 144 9.64 8.57 17.62
C GLU A 144 8.35 9.15 17.06
N LYS A 145 8.46 10.16 16.19
CA LYS A 145 7.32 10.86 15.58
C LYS A 145 7.44 10.95 14.07
N PHE A 146 6.31 10.81 13.39
CA PHE A 146 6.19 10.85 11.93
C PHE A 146 5.30 12.01 11.47
N ASP A 147 5.62 12.57 10.31
CA ASP A 147 4.76 13.53 9.61
C ASP A 147 3.56 12.80 9.00
N VAL A 148 3.77 11.57 8.52
CA VAL A 148 2.71 10.74 7.95
C VAL A 148 2.86 9.27 8.36
N ILE A 149 1.77 8.68 8.83
CA ILE A 149 1.64 7.22 8.96
C ILE A 149 0.67 6.75 7.89
N PHE A 150 0.98 5.72 7.12
CA PHE A 150 0.06 5.24 6.07
C PHE A 150 0.03 3.73 5.96
N SER A 151 -1.08 3.21 5.44
CA SER A 151 -1.26 1.77 5.25
C SER A 151 -2.24 1.46 4.13
N ALA A 152 -2.08 0.26 3.59
CA ALA A 152 -3.09 -0.42 2.81
C ALA A 152 -3.69 -1.56 3.66
N PRO A 153 -4.55 -1.24 4.64
CA PRO A 153 -4.90 -2.20 5.66
C PRO A 153 -5.68 -3.38 5.08
N PRO A 154 -5.58 -4.58 5.70
CA PRO A 154 -6.53 -5.64 5.45
C PRO A 154 -7.94 -5.15 5.84
N TYR A 155 -8.95 -5.53 5.06
CA TYR A 155 -10.29 -4.93 5.15
C TYR A 155 -11.46 -5.93 5.04
N TYR A 156 -11.17 -7.23 4.96
CA TYR A 156 -12.22 -8.25 5.00
C TYR A 156 -12.60 -8.58 6.44
N GLU A 157 -13.88 -8.85 6.66
CA GLU A 157 -14.44 -9.26 7.96
C GLU A 157 -13.91 -10.62 8.40
N LYS A 158 -13.81 -11.54 7.43
CA LYS A 158 -13.47 -12.95 7.61
C LYS A 158 -12.58 -13.41 6.44
N PRO A 159 -11.85 -14.53 6.59
CA PRO A 159 -11.08 -15.10 5.49
C PRO A 159 -11.94 -15.29 4.24
N THR A 160 -11.46 -14.80 3.10
CA THR A 160 -12.14 -14.96 1.82
C THR A 160 -11.50 -16.10 1.04
N LYS A 161 -12.30 -16.85 0.25
CA LYS A 161 -11.76 -17.74 -0.77
C LYS A 161 -11.06 -16.88 -1.84
N GLY A 162 -9.74 -16.83 -1.82
CA GLY A 162 -8.95 -15.95 -2.68
C GLY A 162 -7.45 -16.21 -2.57
N VAL A 163 -6.67 -15.43 -3.34
CA VAL A 163 -5.20 -15.56 -3.44
C VAL A 163 -4.48 -14.92 -2.24
N LEU A 164 -5.19 -14.14 -1.42
CA LEU A 164 -4.60 -13.47 -0.27
C LEU A 164 -4.50 -14.39 0.93
N THR A 165 -3.38 -14.31 1.64
CA THR A 165 -3.26 -14.93 2.96
C THR A 165 -4.27 -14.31 3.93
N PRO A 166 -4.74 -15.04 4.97
CA PRO A 166 -5.64 -14.47 5.97
C PRO A 166 -5.10 -13.20 6.62
N ILE A 167 -3.78 -13.14 6.82
CA ILE A 167 -3.08 -11.99 7.40
C ILE A 167 -3.18 -10.76 6.47
N GLU A 168 -3.01 -10.93 5.16
CA GLU A 168 -3.15 -9.83 4.19
C GLU A 168 -4.61 -9.40 3.95
N ALA A 169 -5.58 -10.27 4.25
CA ALA A 169 -6.98 -10.03 3.89
C ALA A 169 -7.83 -9.52 5.06
N VAL A 170 -7.67 -10.09 6.26
CA VAL A 170 -8.67 -9.96 7.33
C VAL A 170 -8.38 -8.77 8.24
N GLY A 171 -9.17 -7.71 8.08
CA GLY A 171 -9.15 -6.55 8.97
C GLY A 171 -9.93 -6.80 10.27
N GLY A 172 -10.91 -7.72 10.23
CA GLY A 172 -11.78 -8.07 11.35
C GLY A 172 -12.81 -6.99 11.72
N GLY A 173 -13.71 -7.30 12.65
CA GLY A 173 -14.84 -6.42 12.96
C GLY A 173 -16.06 -6.72 12.07
N LYS A 174 -17.09 -5.87 12.16
CA LYS A 174 -18.37 -6.12 11.47
C LYS A 174 -18.27 -5.86 9.96
N TYR A 175 -17.42 -4.93 9.56
CA TYR A 175 -17.24 -4.48 8.19
C TYR A 175 -15.78 -4.58 7.70
N GLY A 176 -14.86 -5.04 8.56
CA GLY A 176 -13.41 -5.13 8.28
C GLY A 176 -12.58 -3.99 8.87
N GLU A 177 -13.16 -3.19 9.75
CA GLU A 177 -12.62 -1.95 10.30
C GLU A 177 -11.63 -2.12 11.46
N LYS A 178 -11.62 -3.28 12.13
CA LYS A 178 -10.96 -3.42 13.44
C LYS A 178 -9.46 -3.09 13.39
N PHE A 179 -8.75 -3.55 12.37
CA PHE A 179 -7.34 -3.20 12.16
C PHE A 179 -7.15 -1.68 11.97
N SER A 180 -7.94 -1.06 11.09
CA SER A 180 -7.84 0.37 10.79
C SER A 180 -8.09 1.23 12.03
N LEU A 181 -9.09 0.88 12.85
CA LEU A 181 -9.37 1.59 14.09
C LEU A 181 -8.28 1.44 15.14
N LYS A 182 -7.67 0.25 15.24
CA LYS A 182 -6.53 0.03 16.15
C LYS A 182 -5.32 0.85 15.71
N LEU A 183 -5.01 0.84 14.41
CA LEU A 183 -3.96 1.69 13.83
C LEU A 183 -4.18 3.17 14.12
N LEU A 184 -5.39 3.70 13.89
CA LEU A 184 -5.70 5.11 14.14
C LEU A 184 -5.53 5.50 15.61
N LYS A 185 -5.91 4.62 16.54
CA LYS A 185 -5.74 4.85 17.98
C LYS A 185 -4.28 4.90 18.37
N GLU A 186 -3.47 3.93 17.91
CA GLU A 186 -2.04 3.90 18.23
C GLU A 186 -1.28 5.06 17.56
N ALA A 187 -1.62 5.39 16.32
CA ALA A 187 -0.95 6.44 15.55
C ALA A 187 -0.97 7.81 16.22
N LYS A 188 -1.99 8.13 17.04
CA LYS A 188 -2.06 9.42 17.75
C LYS A 188 -0.80 9.72 18.56
N ASP A 189 -0.23 8.68 19.16
CA ASP A 189 0.93 8.81 20.03
C ASP A 189 2.25 8.87 19.24
N TYR A 190 2.23 8.71 17.92
CA TYR A 190 3.41 8.67 17.03
C TYR A 190 3.36 9.70 15.91
N LEU A 191 2.35 10.58 15.90
CA LEU A 191 2.28 11.70 14.97
C LEU A 191 2.97 12.94 15.54
N LYS A 192 3.68 13.68 14.68
CA LYS A 192 4.08 15.07 14.95
C LYS A 192 2.84 15.98 14.99
N PRO A 193 2.95 17.22 15.53
CA PRO A 193 1.90 18.22 15.37
C PRO A 193 1.53 18.39 13.88
N LYS A 194 0.23 18.39 13.55
CA LYS A 194 -0.30 18.40 12.17
C LYS A 194 0.06 17.16 11.33
N GLY A 195 0.58 16.12 11.97
CA GLY A 195 0.79 14.81 11.36
C GLY A 195 -0.54 14.19 10.95
N LYS A 196 -0.48 13.25 10.00
CA LYS A 196 -1.68 12.63 9.44
C LYS A 196 -1.54 11.12 9.31
N VAL A 197 -2.68 10.41 9.38
CA VAL A 197 -2.78 9.02 8.95
C VAL A 197 -3.43 8.97 7.57
N ALA A 198 -2.97 8.12 6.66
CA ALA A 198 -3.62 7.88 5.38
C ALA A 198 -3.89 6.38 5.14
N LEU A 199 -5.12 6.02 4.82
CA LEU A 199 -5.53 4.65 4.55
C LEU A 199 -6.00 4.47 3.11
N PHE A 200 -5.42 3.50 2.40
CA PHE A 200 -5.88 3.08 1.08
C PHE A 200 -6.97 2.01 1.21
N LEU A 201 -8.21 2.37 0.88
CA LEU A 201 -9.38 1.55 1.15
C LEU A 201 -10.19 1.23 -0.12
N PRO A 202 -10.98 0.13 -0.11
CA PRO A 202 -11.89 -0.19 -1.20
C PRO A 202 -13.11 0.75 -1.20
N ASP A 203 -13.83 0.80 -2.32
CA ASP A 203 -15.14 1.46 -2.43
C ASP A 203 -16.23 0.61 -1.72
N LYS A 204 -16.19 0.61 -0.38
CA LYS A 204 -17.09 -0.16 0.49
C LYS A 204 -17.72 0.76 1.54
N ALA A 205 -18.86 1.35 1.20
CA ALA A 205 -19.48 2.41 2.02
C ALA A 205 -19.65 2.07 3.51
N PRO A 206 -20.12 0.87 3.94
CA PRO A 206 -20.23 0.56 5.36
C PRO A 206 -18.90 0.61 6.12
N LEU A 207 -17.82 0.13 5.50
CA LEU A 207 -16.46 0.16 6.05
C LEU A 207 -15.94 1.60 6.18
N LEU A 208 -16.08 2.39 5.11
CA LEU A 208 -15.64 3.79 5.10
C LEU A 208 -16.38 4.59 6.18
N ASN A 209 -17.70 4.43 6.25
CA ASN A 209 -18.54 5.15 7.21
C ASN A 209 -18.19 4.83 8.67
N VAL A 210 -17.94 3.55 9.01
CA VAL A 210 -17.59 3.19 10.39
C VAL A 210 -16.20 3.72 10.75
N ILE A 211 -15.22 3.65 9.83
CA ILE A 211 -13.88 4.18 10.09
C ILE A 211 -13.93 5.70 10.30
N THR A 212 -14.62 6.44 9.44
CA THR A 212 -14.75 7.89 9.56
C THR A 212 -15.38 8.29 10.89
N LYS A 213 -16.55 7.73 11.23
CA LYS A 213 -17.26 8.08 12.47
C LYS A 213 -16.45 7.79 13.74
N GLU A 214 -15.77 6.64 13.78
CA GLU A 214 -14.95 6.28 14.94
C GLU A 214 -13.66 7.09 15.03
N ALA A 215 -13.10 7.50 13.89
CA ALA A 215 -11.93 8.39 13.86
C ALA A 215 -12.27 9.80 14.36
N GLU A 216 -13.42 10.35 13.97
CA GLU A 216 -13.92 11.65 14.45
C GLU A 216 -14.12 11.64 15.97
N LYS A 217 -14.68 10.56 16.53
CA LYS A 217 -14.84 10.40 17.99
C LYS A 217 -13.53 10.44 18.76
N ILE A 218 -12.43 10.00 18.15
CA ILE A 218 -11.09 10.04 18.76
C ILE A 218 -10.29 11.28 18.35
N GLY A 219 -10.94 12.28 17.74
CA GLY A 219 -10.39 13.61 17.52
C GLY A 219 -9.72 13.85 16.16
N TYR A 220 -9.88 12.96 15.19
CA TYR A 220 -9.39 13.21 13.83
C TYR A 220 -10.40 14.01 13.00
N ASN A 221 -9.93 14.99 12.25
CA ASN A 221 -10.64 15.49 11.07
C ASN A 221 -10.37 14.56 9.88
N VAL A 222 -11.41 14.18 9.13
CA VAL A 222 -11.33 13.17 8.07
C VAL A 222 -11.57 13.79 6.70
N LYS A 223 -10.65 13.52 5.77
CA LYS A 223 -10.77 13.85 4.36
C LYS A 223 -10.77 12.58 3.53
N ASP A 224 -11.82 12.36 2.75
CA ASP A 224 -11.91 11.25 1.80
C ASP A 224 -11.65 11.74 0.37
N ILE A 225 -10.65 11.18 -0.29
CA ILE A 225 -10.40 11.37 -1.72
C ILE A 225 -10.68 10.06 -2.46
N LYS A 226 -11.80 10.04 -3.18
CA LYS A 226 -12.19 8.96 -4.08
C LYS A 226 -11.47 9.07 -5.42
N PHE A 227 -10.87 7.99 -5.90
CA PHE A 227 -10.24 7.94 -7.22
C PHE A 227 -10.42 6.58 -7.90
N ARG A 228 -10.29 6.57 -9.23
CA ARG A 228 -10.33 5.37 -10.06
C ARG A 228 -8.95 5.08 -10.63
N ALA A 229 -8.49 3.83 -10.50
CA ALA A 229 -7.27 3.34 -11.11
C ALA A 229 -7.58 2.02 -11.84
N GLY A 230 -7.58 2.07 -13.18
CA GLY A 230 -8.10 0.98 -14.01
C GLY A 230 -9.59 0.74 -13.75
N THR A 231 -9.97 -0.52 -13.51
CA THR A 231 -11.36 -0.90 -13.24
C THR A 231 -11.78 -0.72 -11.79
N ARG A 232 -10.83 -0.45 -10.88
CA ARG A 232 -11.09 -0.37 -9.44
C ARG A 232 -11.24 1.08 -8.98
N VAL A 233 -12.24 1.27 -8.13
CA VAL A 233 -12.41 2.50 -7.36
C VAL A 233 -11.78 2.30 -5.98
N ARG A 234 -11.10 3.34 -5.51
CA ARG A 234 -10.33 3.36 -4.28
C ARG A 234 -10.54 4.69 -3.56
N HIS A 235 -10.32 4.64 -2.26
CA HIS A 235 -10.43 5.79 -1.38
C HIS A 235 -9.10 6.01 -0.67
N SER A 236 -8.68 7.27 -0.60
CA SER A 236 -7.64 7.74 0.30
C SER A 236 -8.33 8.45 1.47
N LEU A 237 -8.51 7.75 2.58
CA LEU A 237 -9.02 8.37 3.81
C LEU A 237 -7.83 8.93 4.59
N ILE A 238 -7.82 10.25 4.74
CA ILE A 238 -6.75 11.00 5.41
C ILE A 238 -7.30 11.56 6.71
N PHE A 239 -6.62 11.26 7.81
CA PHE A 239 -7.01 11.61 9.18
C PHE A 239 -5.98 12.58 9.74
N ILE A 240 -6.41 13.75 10.20
CA ILE A 240 -5.55 14.83 10.68
C ILE A 240 -5.95 15.16 12.11
N LEU A 241 -4.97 15.23 13.02
CA LEU A 241 -5.16 15.69 14.41
C LEU A 241 -5.12 17.21 14.51
#